data_AF-A0A182F7R0-F1
#
_entry.id   AF-A0A182F7R0-F1
#
_cell.length_a   1.000
_cell.length_b   1.000
_cell.length_c   1.000
_cell.angle_alpha   90.00
_cell.angle_beta   90.00
_cell.angle_gamma   90.00
#
_symmetry.space_group_name_H-M   'P 1'
#
loop_
_entity.id
_entity.type
_entity.pdbx_description
1 polymer ?
#
loop_
_entity_poly.entity_id
_entity_poly.type
_entity_poly.pdbx_seq_one_letter_code
_entity_poly.pdbx_strand_id
1 'polypeptide(L)'
;MLCSARNMFSTLEHLKRRTPEGGINRRTYIQLLVDEYYETSNVEAHQQVTANLANFAYDPINWRFLQEAKAHELFYEILGERIVDRLLALHAIVGLTNISLDPGIAEYLVRSNGLKRLVELLEKYSTDCEIVCNVLTCLTFLLNPERSQVLLRDQKLPQTEIIMLRSLLQTRCFSVSSGVTVGTVFRITRTFREQDLQQFVALTGDSNPIHQTTTTKTDSDSGAFVNGAFLNAVIAGIIGTNFPGYVVTTQQFRFPNRCQLGREVTFSVRVEELRKIVTVSYESKQDDRTVFEGNAKLFALKTMDPRYSAFLLRSLLAFSILLSAVTAGKYSRFRAADVKRNDIPNVPCTCAIFLSGQFNRFNRTEQPKGNPGIQLELMQHFACTPAGNKQCSNRCLDAIVKHLPNSQKLICATIDRDCYRERAYLFYQNCVPRWVNSNLSAGKEFCCQNDEPMRCNLMAELIRQSILENGNATSTAGTSSEERR
;
A
#
# COMPACT_ATOMS: atom_id res chain seq x y z
N MET A 1 2.55 9.99 -11.72
CA MET A 1 2.06 8.85 -10.93
C MET A 1 0.72 9.17 -10.26
N LEU A 2 -0.34 9.42 -11.03
CA LEU A 2 -1.69 9.72 -10.52
C LEU A 2 -2.75 8.70 -11.03
N CYS A 3 -2.34 7.62 -11.69
CA CYS A 3 -3.28 6.62 -12.23
C CYS A 3 -3.60 5.46 -11.27
N SER A 4 -2.90 5.27 -10.15
CA SER A 4 -3.02 4.02 -9.37
C SER A 4 -4.14 4.00 -8.32
N ALA A 5 -4.82 5.11 -8.05
CA ALA A 5 -5.90 5.16 -7.06
C ALA A 5 -7.28 4.72 -7.60
N ARG A 6 -7.43 4.56 -8.93
CA ARG A 6 -8.70 4.13 -9.55
C ARG A 6 -8.99 2.64 -9.47
N ASN A 7 -8.03 1.81 -9.05
CA ASN A 7 -8.12 0.34 -9.13
C ASN A 7 -8.24 -0.38 -7.78
N MET A 8 -8.33 0.31 -6.64
CA MET A 8 -8.38 -0.36 -5.33
C MET A 8 -9.81 -0.68 -4.84
N PHE A 9 -10.82 0.01 -5.36
CA PHE A 9 -12.23 -0.14 -4.96
C PHE A 9 -13.09 -0.50 -6.17
N SER A 10 -14.07 -1.37 -5.96
CA SER A 10 -14.96 -1.81 -7.03
C SER A 10 -15.92 -0.69 -7.43
N THR A 11 -16.23 -0.60 -8.72
CA THR A 11 -17.29 0.28 -9.21
C THR A 11 -18.60 -0.50 -9.36
N LEU A 12 -19.75 0.20 -9.30
CA LEU A 12 -21.07 -0.39 -9.57
C LEU A 12 -21.12 -1.08 -10.94
N GLU A 13 -20.46 -0.51 -11.93
CA GLU A 13 -20.38 -1.03 -13.29
C GLU A 13 -19.57 -2.34 -13.33
N HIS A 14 -18.44 -2.39 -12.62
CA HIS A 14 -17.63 -3.60 -12.49
C HIS A 14 -18.37 -4.73 -11.76
N LEU A 15 -19.13 -4.40 -10.71
CA LEU A 15 -19.95 -5.39 -9.98
C LEU A 15 -21.09 -5.95 -10.84
N LYS A 16 -21.76 -5.10 -11.63
CA LYS A 16 -22.81 -5.54 -12.56
C LYS A 16 -22.27 -6.48 -13.63
N ARG A 17 -21.10 -6.18 -14.21
CA ARG A 17 -20.45 -7.03 -15.21
C ARG A 17 -20.04 -8.40 -14.64
N ARG A 18 -19.67 -8.47 -13.36
CA ARG A 18 -19.28 -9.72 -12.68
C ARG A 18 -20.43 -10.55 -12.11
N THR A 19 -21.66 -10.04 -12.13
CA THR A 19 -22.83 -10.79 -11.67
C THR A 19 -23.40 -11.53 -12.88
N PRO A 20 -23.35 -12.88 -12.95
CA PRO A 20 -23.88 -13.62 -14.09
C PRO A 20 -25.37 -13.33 -14.31
N GLU A 21 -25.86 -13.47 -15.54
CA GLU A 21 -27.31 -13.42 -15.80
C GLU A 21 -28.02 -14.52 -15.00
N GLY A 22 -28.97 -14.13 -14.13
CA GLY A 22 -29.63 -15.02 -13.17
C GLY A 22 -28.84 -15.30 -11.88
N GLY A 23 -27.66 -14.68 -11.70
CA GLY A 23 -26.87 -14.77 -10.47
C GLY A 23 -27.51 -14.00 -9.30
N ILE A 24 -27.17 -14.42 -8.07
CA ILE A 24 -27.62 -13.74 -6.85
C ILE A 24 -26.92 -12.37 -6.78
N ASN A 25 -27.71 -11.31 -6.67
CA ASN A 25 -27.16 -9.95 -6.53
C ASN A 25 -26.39 -9.80 -5.21
N ARG A 26 -25.34 -8.97 -5.22
CA ARG A 26 -24.40 -8.78 -4.08
C ARG A 26 -25.10 -8.58 -2.73
N ARG A 27 -26.16 -7.77 -2.69
CA ARG A 27 -26.94 -7.51 -1.47
C ARG A 27 -27.53 -8.79 -0.88
N THR A 28 -28.20 -9.60 -1.71
CA THR A 28 -28.81 -10.87 -1.30
C THR A 28 -27.76 -11.90 -0.93
N TYR A 29 -26.62 -11.92 -1.63
CA TYR A 29 -25.52 -12.81 -1.27
C TYR A 29 -24.94 -12.51 0.11
N ILE A 30 -24.76 -11.23 0.46
CA ILE A 30 -24.32 -10.82 1.81
C ILE A 30 -25.35 -11.21 2.87
N GLN A 31 -26.64 -11.06 2.58
CA GLN A 31 -27.71 -11.52 3.48
C GLN A 31 -27.63 -13.03 3.73
N LEU A 32 -27.52 -13.83 2.66
CA LEU A 32 -27.41 -15.29 2.77
C LEU A 32 -26.21 -15.74 3.59
N LEU A 33 -25.08 -15.02 3.52
CA LEU A 33 -23.92 -15.32 4.35
C LEU A 33 -24.22 -15.07 5.83
N VAL A 34 -24.90 -13.98 6.19
CA VAL A 34 -25.28 -13.73 7.58
C VAL A 34 -26.29 -14.79 8.06
N ASP A 35 -27.27 -15.15 7.22
CA ASP A 35 -28.25 -16.18 7.54
C ASP A 35 -27.57 -17.56 7.74
N GLU A 36 -26.64 -17.92 6.85
CA GLU A 36 -25.84 -19.16 6.94
C GLU A 36 -25.07 -19.24 8.26
N TYR A 37 -24.54 -18.13 8.76
CA TYR A 37 -23.87 -18.10 10.07
C TYR A 37 -24.80 -18.53 11.20
N TYR A 38 -26.06 -18.07 11.21
CA TYR A 38 -26.99 -18.39 12.29
C TYR A 38 -27.68 -19.76 12.13
N GLU A 39 -27.73 -20.29 10.91
CA GLU A 39 -28.34 -21.58 10.61
C GLU A 39 -27.39 -22.78 10.78
N THR A 40 -26.09 -22.58 10.58
CA THR A 40 -25.10 -23.65 10.69
C THR A 40 -24.62 -23.84 12.13
N SER A 41 -24.22 -25.07 12.46
CA SER A 41 -23.51 -25.38 13.70
C SER A 41 -22.04 -25.73 13.47
N ASN A 42 -21.57 -25.65 12.22
CA ASN A 42 -20.21 -26.01 11.84
C ASN A 42 -19.27 -24.80 11.98
N VAL A 43 -18.24 -24.95 12.82
CA VAL A 43 -17.24 -23.91 13.09
C VAL A 43 -16.44 -23.53 11.83
N GLU A 44 -16.11 -24.49 10.96
CA GLU A 44 -15.40 -24.18 9.71
C GLU A 44 -16.28 -23.35 8.76
N ALA A 45 -17.59 -23.64 8.73
CA ALA A 45 -18.55 -22.85 7.97
C ALA A 45 -18.65 -21.42 8.55
N HIS A 46 -18.71 -21.27 9.88
CA HIS A 46 -18.64 -19.96 10.53
C HIS A 46 -17.37 -19.19 10.16
N GLN A 47 -16.20 -19.85 10.14
CA GLN A 47 -14.94 -19.23 9.76
C GLN A 47 -14.94 -18.77 8.31
N GLN A 48 -15.46 -19.59 7.40
CA GLN A 48 -15.55 -19.27 5.98
C GLN A 48 -16.51 -18.10 5.73
N VAL A 49 -17.68 -18.12 6.35
CA VAL A 49 -18.69 -17.06 6.27
C VAL A 49 -18.13 -15.74 6.79
N THR A 50 -17.54 -15.74 8.00
CA THR A 50 -16.98 -14.53 8.61
C THR A 50 -15.79 -13.97 7.82
N ALA A 51 -14.93 -14.82 7.25
CA ALA A 51 -13.86 -14.40 6.35
C ALA A 51 -14.41 -13.73 5.08
N ASN A 52 -15.45 -14.29 4.47
CA ASN A 52 -16.10 -13.70 3.30
C ASN A 52 -16.72 -12.33 3.61
N LEU A 53 -17.44 -12.22 4.73
CA LEU A 53 -18.00 -10.95 5.18
C LEU A 53 -16.91 -9.90 5.47
N ALA A 54 -15.80 -10.29 6.10
CA ALA A 54 -14.66 -9.40 6.37
C ALA A 54 -13.97 -8.92 5.09
N ASN A 55 -13.90 -9.77 4.07
CA ASN A 55 -13.40 -9.39 2.74
C ASN A 55 -14.36 -8.41 2.04
N PHE A 56 -15.68 -8.60 2.16
CA PHE A 56 -16.65 -7.62 1.63
C PHE A 56 -16.56 -6.27 2.33
N ALA A 57 -16.27 -6.27 3.63
CA ALA A 57 -16.12 -5.06 4.44
C ALA A 57 -14.96 -4.15 3.98
N TYR A 58 -13.96 -4.68 3.27
CA TYR A 58 -12.84 -3.90 2.75
C TYR A 58 -13.26 -2.82 1.73
N ASP A 59 -14.34 -3.07 0.97
CA ASP A 59 -14.81 -2.18 -0.09
C ASP A 59 -16.06 -1.38 0.35
N PRO A 60 -15.99 -0.04 0.44
CA PRO A 60 -17.08 0.81 0.92
C PRO A 60 -18.41 0.66 0.19
N ILE A 61 -18.40 0.23 -1.08
CA ILE A 61 -19.63 -0.03 -1.85
C ILE A 61 -20.53 -1.08 -1.18
N ASN A 62 -19.97 -1.96 -0.36
CA ASN A 62 -20.69 -3.02 0.32
C ASN A 62 -21.19 -2.62 1.73
N TRP A 63 -20.71 -1.51 2.31
CA TRP A 63 -21.00 -1.17 3.71
C TRP A 63 -22.49 -1.05 4.00
N ARG A 64 -23.24 -0.43 3.08
CA ARG A 64 -24.70 -0.35 3.20
C ARG A 64 -25.36 -1.73 3.20
N PHE A 65 -24.91 -2.65 2.34
CA PHE A 65 -25.46 -4.00 2.30
C PHE A 65 -25.10 -4.79 3.56
N LEU A 66 -23.89 -4.64 4.07
CA LEU A 66 -23.44 -5.24 5.34
C LEU A 66 -24.20 -4.69 6.54
N GLN A 67 -24.53 -3.39 6.53
CA GLN A 67 -25.33 -2.77 7.57
C GLN A 67 -26.79 -3.28 7.53
N GLU A 68 -27.41 -3.29 6.35
CA GLU A 68 -28.77 -3.80 6.15
C GLU A 68 -28.89 -5.29 6.53
N ALA A 69 -27.86 -6.09 6.21
CA ALA A 69 -27.78 -7.50 6.59
C ALA A 69 -27.31 -7.73 8.04
N LYS A 70 -27.06 -6.67 8.81
CA LYS A 70 -26.62 -6.75 10.21
C LYS A 70 -25.28 -7.49 10.44
N ALA A 71 -24.42 -7.55 9.43
CA ALA A 71 -23.09 -8.16 9.57
C ALA A 71 -22.22 -7.48 10.65
N HIS A 72 -22.41 -6.18 10.88
CA HIS A 72 -21.76 -5.44 11.96
C HIS A 72 -22.24 -5.85 13.37
N GLU A 73 -23.51 -6.23 13.53
CA GLU A 73 -24.04 -6.80 14.77
C GLU A 73 -23.42 -8.19 14.99
N LEU A 74 -23.42 -9.03 13.95
CA LEU A 74 -22.81 -10.35 13.96
C LEU A 74 -21.33 -10.32 14.39
N PHE A 75 -20.51 -9.47 13.75
CA PHE A 75 -19.10 -9.35 14.16
C PHE A 75 -18.96 -8.89 15.61
N TYR A 76 -19.82 -7.96 16.06
CA TYR A 76 -19.80 -7.50 17.44
C TYR A 76 -20.17 -8.61 18.43
N GLU A 77 -21.15 -9.45 18.10
CA GLU A 77 -21.57 -10.63 18.88
C GLU A 77 -20.44 -11.64 19.00
N ILE A 78 -19.76 -11.98 17.90
CA ILE A 78 -18.60 -12.88 17.88
C ILE A 78 -17.54 -12.41 18.87
N LEU A 79 -17.31 -11.10 18.96
CA LEU A 79 -16.33 -10.51 19.88
C LEU A 79 -16.77 -10.54 21.36
N GLY A 80 -18.06 -10.76 21.63
CA GLY A 80 -18.65 -10.68 22.97
C GLY A 80 -18.81 -12.00 23.71
N GLU A 81 -18.91 -13.10 22.98
CA GLU A 81 -18.98 -14.42 23.60
C GLU A 81 -17.65 -14.75 24.29
N ARG A 82 -17.62 -15.76 25.16
CA ARG A 82 -16.36 -16.37 25.63
C ARG A 82 -15.70 -17.04 24.42
N ILE A 83 -15.08 -16.25 23.55
CA ILE A 83 -14.64 -16.68 22.23
C ILE A 83 -13.66 -17.85 22.39
N VAL A 84 -14.02 -18.99 21.82
CA VAL A 84 -13.23 -20.22 21.86
C VAL A 84 -12.27 -20.30 20.66
N ASP A 85 -12.66 -19.73 19.51
CA ASP A 85 -11.92 -19.83 18.26
C ASP A 85 -11.20 -18.52 17.87
N ARG A 86 -9.90 -18.63 17.58
CA ARG A 86 -9.06 -17.48 17.20
C ARG A 86 -9.44 -16.89 15.85
N LEU A 87 -9.74 -17.72 14.85
CA LEU A 87 -10.02 -17.26 13.49
C LEU A 87 -11.32 -16.47 13.43
N LEU A 88 -12.35 -16.90 14.15
CA LEU A 88 -13.59 -16.12 14.31
C LEU A 88 -13.34 -14.76 14.94
N ALA A 89 -12.53 -14.69 16.01
CA ALA A 89 -12.16 -13.41 16.63
C ALA A 89 -11.43 -12.49 15.63
N LEU A 90 -10.48 -13.05 14.87
CA LEU A 90 -9.70 -12.32 13.88
C LEU A 90 -10.58 -11.79 12.74
N HIS A 91 -11.41 -12.63 12.13
CA HIS A 91 -12.29 -12.21 11.04
C HIS A 91 -13.30 -11.15 11.52
N ALA A 92 -13.83 -11.32 12.72
CA ALA A 92 -14.76 -10.36 13.30
C ALA A 92 -14.12 -9.00 13.56
N ILE A 93 -12.91 -8.96 14.16
CA ILE A 93 -12.24 -7.68 14.38
C ILE A 93 -11.78 -7.04 13.07
N VAL A 94 -11.31 -7.81 12.09
CA VAL A 94 -10.96 -7.30 10.75
C VAL A 94 -12.19 -6.68 10.09
N GLY A 95 -13.31 -7.40 10.10
CA GLY A 95 -14.58 -6.95 9.55
C GLY A 95 -15.07 -5.64 10.20
N LEU A 96 -15.09 -5.58 11.54
CA LEU A 96 -15.45 -4.36 12.28
C LEU A 96 -14.50 -3.20 12.01
N THR A 97 -13.20 -3.47 11.98
CA THR A 97 -12.18 -2.43 11.72
C THR A 97 -12.44 -1.80 10.36
N ASN A 98 -12.67 -2.61 9.32
CA ASN A 98 -12.92 -2.13 7.96
C ASN A 98 -14.18 -1.28 7.83
N ILE A 99 -15.27 -1.65 8.52
CA ILE A 99 -16.55 -0.91 8.45
C ILE A 99 -16.73 0.18 9.51
N SER A 100 -15.86 0.25 10.52
CA SER A 100 -15.97 1.21 11.63
C SER A 100 -15.80 2.68 11.22
N LEU A 101 -15.38 2.94 9.98
CA LEU A 101 -15.37 4.27 9.37
C LEU A 101 -16.77 4.75 8.96
N ASP A 102 -17.74 3.84 8.81
CA ASP A 102 -19.13 4.21 8.59
C ASP A 102 -19.70 4.87 9.87
N PRO A 103 -20.27 6.09 9.79
CA PRO A 103 -20.75 6.81 10.97
C PRO A 103 -21.84 6.07 11.76
N GLY A 104 -22.75 5.36 11.07
CA GLY A 104 -23.85 4.64 11.70
C GLY A 104 -23.35 3.41 12.47
N ILE A 105 -22.40 2.68 11.89
CA ILE A 105 -21.77 1.53 12.55
C ILE A 105 -20.87 1.98 13.70
N ALA A 106 -20.11 3.07 13.53
CA ALA A 106 -19.31 3.64 14.60
C ALA A 106 -20.16 4.04 15.80
N GLU A 107 -21.32 4.67 15.55
CA GLU A 107 -22.27 5.03 16.60
C GLU A 107 -22.86 3.79 17.30
N TYR A 108 -23.23 2.75 16.54
CA TYR A 108 -23.67 1.48 17.10
C TYR A 108 -22.63 0.89 18.04
N LEU A 109 -21.37 0.77 17.61
CA LEU A 109 -20.28 0.19 18.42
C LEU A 109 -20.06 0.99 19.71
N VAL A 110 -20.13 2.31 19.65
CA VAL A 110 -19.99 3.16 20.84
C VAL A 110 -21.15 2.97 21.81
N ARG A 111 -22.39 2.96 21.32
CA ARG A 111 -23.59 2.76 22.16
C ARG A 111 -23.63 1.37 22.79
N SER A 112 -23.10 0.36 22.10
CA SER A 112 -23.13 -1.04 22.53
C SER A 112 -22.02 -1.43 23.52
N ASN A 113 -21.27 -0.48 24.11
CA ASN A 113 -20.07 -0.71 24.92
C ASN A 113 -18.87 -1.31 24.15
N GLY A 114 -18.78 -1.08 22.84
CA GLY A 114 -17.73 -1.66 22.01
C GLY A 114 -16.33 -1.22 22.38
N LEU A 115 -16.13 0.01 22.88
CA LEU A 115 -14.82 0.46 23.34
C LEU A 115 -14.27 -0.40 24.48
N LYS A 116 -15.13 -0.73 25.46
CA LYS A 116 -14.76 -1.59 26.58
C LYS A 116 -14.41 -3.00 26.10
N ARG A 117 -15.23 -3.56 25.20
CA ARG A 117 -15.00 -4.88 24.62
C ARG A 117 -13.70 -4.97 23.83
N LEU A 118 -13.35 -3.92 23.09
CA LEU A 118 -12.08 -3.84 22.37
C LEU A 118 -10.88 -3.81 23.32
N VAL A 119 -10.97 -3.10 24.45
CA VAL A 119 -9.94 -3.13 25.49
C VAL A 119 -9.81 -4.53 26.11
N GLU A 120 -10.93 -5.17 26.46
CA GLU A 120 -10.94 -6.55 26.98
C GLU A 120 -10.30 -7.55 25.98
N LEU A 121 -10.45 -7.33 24.67
CA LEU A 121 -9.78 -8.12 23.63
C LEU A 121 -8.26 -7.89 23.56
N LEU A 122 -7.77 -6.67 23.79
CA LEU A 122 -6.32 -6.41 23.87
C LEU A 122 -5.68 -7.20 25.00
N GLU A 123 -6.32 -7.20 26.17
CA GLU A 123 -5.84 -7.95 27.33
C GLU A 123 -5.83 -9.45 27.03
N LYS A 124 -6.92 -9.98 26.45
CA LYS A 124 -7.06 -11.41 26.12
C LYS A 124 -6.08 -11.88 25.05
N TYR A 125 -5.83 -11.08 24.01
CA TYR A 125 -5.01 -11.44 22.85
C TYR A 125 -3.68 -10.68 22.78
N SER A 126 -3.13 -10.24 23.93
CA SER A 126 -1.95 -9.37 24.01
C SER A 126 -0.69 -9.85 23.26
N THR A 127 -0.57 -11.15 22.97
CA THR A 127 0.54 -11.73 22.19
C THR A 127 0.23 -11.97 20.71
N ASP A 128 -1.01 -11.73 20.28
CA ASP A 128 -1.49 -11.98 18.92
C ASP A 128 -1.43 -10.69 18.09
N CYS A 129 -0.34 -10.52 17.35
CA CYS A 129 -0.08 -9.28 16.63
C CYS A 129 -1.20 -8.90 15.64
N GLU A 130 -1.85 -9.88 15.00
CA GLU A 130 -2.90 -9.59 14.00
C GLU A 130 -4.17 -9.06 14.66
N ILE A 131 -4.63 -9.72 15.73
CA ILE A 131 -5.80 -9.27 16.49
C ILE A 131 -5.49 -7.93 17.14
N VAL A 132 -4.35 -7.80 17.82
CA VAL A 132 -3.93 -6.54 18.48
C VAL A 132 -3.88 -5.37 17.49
N CYS A 133 -3.30 -5.57 16.30
CA CYS A 133 -3.23 -4.50 15.30
C CYS A 133 -4.63 -4.05 14.86
N ASN A 134 -5.54 -4.99 14.58
CA ASN A 134 -6.89 -4.66 14.16
C ASN A 134 -7.69 -4.01 15.30
N VAL A 135 -7.57 -4.51 16.53
CA VAL A 135 -8.24 -3.92 17.71
C VAL A 135 -7.78 -2.48 17.94
N LEU A 136 -6.46 -2.22 17.93
CA LEU A 136 -5.92 -0.87 18.07
C LEU A 136 -6.37 0.05 16.92
N THR A 137 -6.42 -0.48 15.70
CA THR A 137 -6.88 0.28 14.53
C THR A 137 -8.36 0.65 14.66
N CYS A 138 -9.21 -0.30 15.06
CA CYS A 138 -10.64 -0.08 15.33
C CYS A 138 -10.85 0.94 16.45
N LEU A 139 -10.12 0.81 17.58
CA LEU A 139 -10.14 1.82 18.65
C LEU A 139 -9.77 3.20 18.14
N THR A 140 -8.76 3.29 17.25
CA THR A 140 -8.33 4.56 16.66
C THR A 140 -9.43 5.16 15.76
N PHE A 141 -10.16 4.34 14.99
CA PHE A 141 -11.29 4.81 14.18
C PHE A 141 -12.48 5.29 15.03
N LEU A 142 -12.78 4.61 16.12
CA LEU A 142 -13.91 4.93 16.99
C LEU A 142 -13.65 6.12 17.93
N LEU A 143 -12.38 6.41 18.22
CA LEU A 143 -11.99 7.49 19.10
C LEU A 143 -12.02 8.85 18.41
N ASN A 144 -12.67 9.80 19.07
CA ASN A 144 -12.63 11.23 18.74
C ASN A 144 -12.25 12.04 20.00
N PRO A 145 -11.88 13.33 19.88
CA PRO A 145 -11.36 14.13 21.01
C PRO A 145 -12.27 14.17 22.25
N GLU A 146 -13.59 14.14 22.08
CA GLU A 146 -14.55 14.12 23.20
C GLU A 146 -14.58 12.75 23.89
N ARG A 147 -14.56 11.65 23.13
CA ARG A 147 -14.63 10.27 23.63
C ARG A 147 -13.31 9.78 24.22
N SER A 148 -12.18 10.31 23.75
CA SER A 148 -10.85 10.04 24.33
C SER A 148 -10.77 10.39 25.82
N GLN A 149 -11.50 11.41 26.27
CA GLN A 149 -11.52 11.80 27.69
C GLN A 149 -12.24 10.79 28.58
N VAL A 150 -13.20 10.03 28.04
CA VAL A 150 -13.96 9.01 28.78
C VAL A 150 -13.09 7.77 29.04
N LEU A 151 -12.37 7.29 28.02
CA LEU A 151 -11.44 6.16 28.16
C LEU A 151 -10.24 6.48 29.06
N LEU A 152 -9.72 7.72 29.00
CA LEU A 152 -8.59 8.15 29.83
C LEU A 152 -8.93 8.27 31.33
N ARG A 153 -10.21 8.23 31.71
CA ARG A 153 -10.67 8.27 33.10
C ARG A 153 -10.90 6.87 33.71
N ASP A 154 -10.92 5.82 32.90
CA ASP A 154 -11.09 4.46 33.41
C ASP A 154 -9.79 3.96 34.05
N GLN A 155 -9.81 3.77 35.38
CA GLN A 155 -8.64 3.41 36.18
C GLN A 155 -8.15 1.97 35.95
N LYS A 156 -8.90 1.15 35.20
CA LYS A 156 -8.59 -0.27 34.98
C LYS A 156 -7.69 -0.57 33.79
N LEU A 157 -7.45 0.37 32.86
CA LEU A 157 -6.53 0.09 31.76
C LEU A 157 -5.09 -0.06 32.31
N PRO A 158 -4.33 -1.10 31.91
CA PRO A 158 -2.94 -1.28 32.30
C PRO A 158 -2.11 -0.04 31.95
N GLN A 159 -1.23 0.42 32.85
CA GLN A 159 -0.46 1.66 32.67
C GLN A 159 0.33 1.69 31.35
N THR A 160 0.79 0.55 30.84
CA THR A 160 1.50 0.43 29.56
C THR A 160 0.61 0.71 28.34
N GLU A 161 -0.65 0.31 28.39
CA GLU A 161 -1.62 0.56 27.32
C GLU A 161 -2.20 1.97 27.42
N ILE A 162 -2.38 2.51 28.63
CA ILE A 162 -2.67 3.94 28.85
C ILE A 162 -1.52 4.81 28.35
N ILE A 163 -0.25 4.43 28.51
CA ILE A 163 0.89 5.18 27.96
C ILE A 163 0.91 5.12 26.43
N MET A 164 0.51 3.98 25.84
CA MET A 164 0.42 3.82 24.39
C MET A 164 -0.75 4.64 23.80
N LEU A 165 -1.93 4.57 24.41
CA LEU A 165 -3.10 5.39 24.08
C LEU A 165 -2.81 6.88 24.37
N ARG A 166 -2.15 7.21 25.49
CA ARG A 166 -1.71 8.58 25.80
C ARG A 166 -0.65 9.05 24.82
N SER A 167 0.27 8.23 24.36
CA SER A 167 1.25 8.62 23.33
C SER A 167 0.57 8.87 21.99
N LEU A 168 -0.41 8.05 21.61
CA LEU A 168 -1.27 8.21 20.42
C LEU A 168 -2.23 9.41 20.52
N LEU A 169 -2.71 9.76 21.73
CA LEU A 169 -3.60 10.89 22.01
C LEU A 169 -2.83 12.20 22.35
N GLN A 170 -1.61 12.11 22.88
CA GLN A 170 -0.69 13.22 23.19
C GLN A 170 0.26 13.55 22.04
N THR A 171 0.35 12.70 20.99
CA THR A 171 0.82 13.12 19.65
C THR A 171 -0.24 14.02 19.03
N ARG A 172 -0.32 15.21 19.63
CA ARG A 172 -1.10 16.41 19.36
C ARG A 172 -2.15 16.26 18.27
N CYS A 173 -3.38 16.64 18.63
CA CYS A 173 -4.23 17.44 17.77
C CYS A 173 -3.37 18.27 16.79
N PHE A 174 -3.24 17.81 15.53
CA PHE A 174 -2.92 18.73 14.45
C PHE A 174 -4.26 19.37 14.11
N SER A 175 -4.68 20.30 14.97
CA SER A 175 -5.21 21.52 14.39
C SER A 175 -4.11 22.00 13.44
N VAL A 176 -4.45 22.23 12.18
CA VAL A 176 -3.76 23.26 11.38
C VAL A 176 -3.50 24.39 12.36
N SER A 177 -2.22 24.69 12.64
CA SER A 177 -1.93 25.81 13.51
C SER A 177 -2.56 27.02 12.84
N SER A 178 -3.59 27.56 13.47
CA SER A 178 -4.36 28.72 13.03
C SER A 178 -3.53 30.01 13.09
N GLY A 179 -2.20 29.93 12.93
CA GLY A 179 -1.26 30.96 13.34
C GLY A 179 0.02 31.08 12.50
N VAL A 180 0.12 30.44 11.32
CA VAL A 180 1.19 30.80 10.38
C VAL A 180 0.81 32.14 9.74
N THR A 181 1.61 33.17 10.00
CA THR A 181 1.45 34.51 9.42
C THR A 181 2.61 34.83 8.51
N VAL A 182 2.45 35.85 7.66
CA VAL A 182 3.59 36.40 6.91
C VAL A 182 4.64 36.87 7.92
N GLY A 183 5.90 36.55 7.66
CA GLY A 183 7.04 36.82 8.54
C GLY A 183 7.40 35.69 9.52
N THR A 184 6.57 34.64 9.68
CA THR A 184 6.93 33.48 10.51
C THR A 184 8.24 32.86 10.01
N VAL A 185 9.15 32.52 10.92
CA VAL A 185 10.44 31.86 10.60
C VAL A 185 10.54 30.54 11.34
N PHE A 186 10.69 29.44 10.61
CA PHE A 186 10.98 28.11 11.13
C PHE A 186 12.49 27.86 11.12
N ARG A 187 13.05 27.43 12.25
CA ARG A 187 14.49 27.17 12.37
C ARG A 187 14.77 25.77 12.92
N ILE A 188 15.77 25.13 12.34
CA ILE A 188 16.36 23.91 12.89
C ILE A 188 17.87 23.95 12.71
N THR A 189 18.57 23.22 13.57
CA THR A 189 20.02 23.12 13.53
C THR A 189 20.41 21.65 13.40
N ARG A 190 21.38 21.35 12.55
CA ARG A 190 21.80 19.97 12.27
C ARG A 190 23.30 19.88 12.00
N THR A 191 23.92 18.83 12.52
CA THR A 191 25.30 18.45 12.20
C THR A 191 25.27 17.17 11.37
N PHE A 192 25.83 17.22 10.16
CA PHE A 192 25.90 16.06 9.28
C PHE A 192 27.07 15.17 9.67
N ARG A 193 26.81 13.89 9.94
CA ARG A 193 27.82 12.88 10.23
C ARG A 193 28.20 12.13 8.97
N GLU A 194 29.36 11.48 8.98
CA GLU A 194 29.83 10.63 7.87
C GLU A 194 28.80 9.57 7.49
N GLN A 195 28.14 8.95 8.47
CA GLN A 195 27.07 7.99 8.24
C GLN A 195 25.86 8.61 7.50
N ASP A 196 25.48 9.85 7.84
CA ASP A 196 24.38 10.55 7.15
C ASP A 196 24.74 10.78 5.68
N LEU A 197 25.99 11.18 5.43
CA LEU A 197 26.49 11.43 4.08
C LEU A 197 26.56 10.14 3.27
N GLN A 198 27.06 9.04 3.83
CA GLN A 198 27.08 7.72 3.20
C GLN A 198 25.67 7.23 2.84
N GLN A 199 24.69 7.40 3.74
CA GLN A 199 23.29 7.06 3.47
C GLN A 199 22.71 7.91 2.34
N PHE A 200 23.02 9.21 2.31
CA PHE A 200 22.56 10.10 1.27
C PHE A 200 23.18 9.76 -0.10
N VAL A 201 24.47 9.40 -0.13
CA VAL A 201 25.16 8.90 -1.32
C VAL A 201 24.54 7.58 -1.79
N ALA A 202 24.26 6.65 -0.88
CA ALA A 202 23.61 5.38 -1.22
C ALA A 202 22.20 5.58 -1.79
N LEU A 203 21.45 6.56 -1.28
CA LEU A 203 20.11 6.89 -1.75
C LEU A 203 20.11 7.59 -3.11
N THR A 204 21.05 8.51 -3.34
CA THR A 204 21.06 9.38 -4.53
C THR A 204 21.95 8.88 -5.66
N GLY A 205 22.91 8.01 -5.35
CA GLY A 205 23.96 7.58 -6.27
C GLY A 205 25.09 8.61 -6.46
N ASP A 206 25.05 9.78 -5.81
CA ASP A 206 26.05 10.85 -5.95
C ASP A 206 27.36 10.49 -5.23
N SER A 207 28.16 9.65 -5.87
CA SER A 207 29.45 9.15 -5.35
C SER A 207 30.61 10.11 -5.61
N ASN A 208 30.36 11.42 -5.76
CA ASN A 208 31.42 12.39 -6.01
C ASN A 208 32.48 12.34 -4.88
N PRO A 209 33.78 12.18 -5.19
CA PRO A 209 34.83 12.03 -4.18
C PRO A 209 34.92 13.17 -3.16
N ILE A 210 34.38 14.36 -3.47
CA ILE A 210 34.32 15.49 -2.52
C ILE A 210 33.43 15.21 -1.30
N HIS A 211 32.59 14.17 -1.35
CA HIS A 211 31.74 13.69 -0.25
C HIS A 211 32.39 12.54 0.53
N GLN A 212 33.62 12.16 0.20
CA GLN A 212 34.32 11.05 0.84
C GLN A 212 35.44 11.56 1.74
N THR A 213 35.48 11.02 2.96
CA THR A 213 36.54 11.22 3.95
C THR A 213 37.77 10.42 3.52
N THR A 214 38.88 11.11 3.25
CA THR A 214 40.16 10.46 2.93
C THR A 214 40.83 10.01 4.23
N THR A 215 41.15 8.72 4.33
CA THR A 215 41.79 8.10 5.51
C THR A 215 43.24 8.54 5.75
N THR A 216 43.78 9.44 4.92
CA THR A 216 45.19 9.84 4.91
C THR A 216 45.48 11.19 5.59
N LYS A 217 44.47 11.87 6.16
CA LYS A 217 44.68 13.13 6.90
C LYS A 217 44.30 12.97 8.36
N THR A 218 45.31 13.03 9.23
CA THR A 218 45.23 12.95 10.69
C THR A 218 44.81 14.26 11.37
N ASP A 219 44.39 15.27 10.61
CA ASP A 219 43.95 16.55 11.14
C ASP A 219 42.42 16.66 11.16
N SER A 220 41.92 17.33 12.19
CA SER A 220 40.51 17.51 12.59
C SER A 220 39.59 18.22 11.57
N ASP A 221 39.99 18.34 10.31
CA ASP A 221 39.16 18.88 9.23
C ASP A 221 39.00 17.76 8.18
N SER A 222 37.99 16.91 8.40
CA SER A 222 37.53 15.93 7.41
C SER A 222 37.15 16.71 6.16
N GLY A 223 38.05 16.81 5.17
CA GLY A 223 37.89 17.65 3.98
C GLY A 223 36.71 17.30 3.06
N ALA A 224 35.80 16.44 3.51
CA ALA A 224 34.55 16.12 2.87
C ALA A 224 33.52 17.24 3.05
N PHE A 225 32.80 17.52 1.98
CA PHE A 225 31.71 18.49 1.98
C PHE A 225 30.37 17.75 1.91
N VAL A 226 29.32 18.33 2.50
CA VAL A 226 27.95 17.80 2.42
C VAL A 226 27.40 18.02 1.00
N ASN A 227 26.68 17.05 0.43
CA ASN A 227 26.01 17.24 -0.86
C ASN A 227 25.05 18.43 -0.77
N GLY A 228 25.11 19.35 -1.74
CA GLY A 228 24.20 20.49 -1.78
C GLY A 228 22.72 20.07 -1.81
N ALA A 229 22.42 18.99 -2.53
CA ALA A 229 21.08 18.40 -2.55
C ALA A 229 20.61 17.90 -1.17
N PHE A 230 21.53 17.53 -0.27
CA PHE A 230 21.18 17.10 1.08
C PHE A 230 20.71 18.30 1.93
N LEU A 231 21.33 19.47 1.76
CA LEU A 231 20.85 20.72 2.37
C LEU A 231 19.43 21.05 1.88
N ASN A 232 19.15 20.83 0.59
CA ASN A 232 17.82 21.00 0.04
C ASN A 232 16.79 20.02 0.63
N ALA A 233 17.17 18.76 0.85
CA ALA A 233 16.30 17.77 1.46
C ALA A 233 15.88 18.16 2.89
N VAL A 234 16.78 18.81 3.64
CA VAL A 234 16.46 19.35 4.97
C VAL A 234 15.45 20.49 4.89
N ILE A 235 15.63 21.45 3.95
CA ILE A 235 14.64 22.52 3.70
C ILE A 235 13.28 21.94 3.31
N ALA A 236 13.24 20.93 2.44
CA ALA A 236 12.01 20.25 2.07
C ALA A 236 11.31 19.61 3.28
N GLY A 237 12.08 19.03 4.21
CA GLY A 237 11.57 18.51 5.48
C GLY A 237 10.94 19.59 6.36
N ILE A 238 11.58 20.76 6.49
CA ILE A 238 11.03 21.90 7.24
C ILE A 238 9.73 22.38 6.60
N ILE A 239 9.70 22.55 5.28
CA ILE A 239 8.50 22.99 4.55
C ILE A 239 7.37 21.97 4.71
N GLY A 240 7.62 20.68 4.44
CA GLY A 240 6.60 19.63 4.51
C GLY A 240 6.04 19.43 5.92
N THR A 241 6.86 19.65 6.95
CA THR A 241 6.42 19.55 8.36
C THR A 241 5.55 20.74 8.79
N ASN A 242 5.86 21.96 8.30
CA ASN A 242 5.18 23.19 8.71
C ASN A 242 4.03 23.61 7.76
N PHE A 243 3.96 23.04 6.56
CA PHE A 243 2.89 23.24 5.58
C PHE A 243 2.27 21.90 5.14
N PRO A 244 1.63 21.15 6.04
CA PRO A 244 1.00 19.87 5.69
C PRO A 244 -0.11 20.05 4.66
N GLY A 245 -0.14 19.19 3.63
CA GLY A 245 -1.11 19.28 2.53
C GLY A 245 -0.76 20.30 1.44
N TYR A 246 0.39 20.96 1.56
CA TYR A 246 0.94 21.82 0.51
C TYR A 246 1.97 21.05 -0.32
N VAL A 247 1.98 21.31 -1.61
CA VAL A 247 2.95 20.77 -2.57
C VAL A 247 3.90 21.87 -2.98
N VAL A 248 5.21 21.62 -2.90
CA VAL A 248 6.22 22.51 -3.49
C VAL A 248 6.10 22.42 -5.01
N THR A 249 5.68 23.50 -5.67
CA THR A 249 5.51 23.54 -7.13
C THR A 249 6.73 24.10 -7.84
N THR A 250 7.50 24.94 -7.16
CA THR A 250 8.68 25.58 -7.72
C THR A 250 9.67 25.83 -6.61
N GLN A 251 10.95 25.61 -6.90
CA GLN A 251 12.03 25.90 -5.99
C GLN A 251 13.21 26.48 -6.78
N GLN A 252 13.78 27.58 -6.31
CA GLN A 252 14.95 28.23 -6.89
C GLN A 252 15.98 28.45 -5.80
N PHE A 253 17.23 28.05 -6.04
CA PHE A 253 18.29 28.13 -5.04
C PHE A 253 19.67 28.25 -5.63
N ARG A 254 20.63 28.61 -4.77
CA ARG A 254 22.07 28.59 -5.04
C ARG A 254 22.85 28.08 -3.82
N PHE A 255 24.11 27.73 -4.05
CA PHE A 255 25.06 27.28 -3.03
C PHE A 255 26.22 28.27 -2.93
N PRO A 256 26.11 29.36 -2.13
CA PRO A 256 27.13 30.41 -2.13
C PRO A 256 28.47 29.95 -1.57
N ASN A 257 28.46 29.01 -0.62
CA ASN A 257 29.64 28.46 0.03
C ASN A 257 29.51 26.95 0.20
N ARG A 258 30.65 26.25 0.36
CA ARG A 258 30.67 24.81 0.66
C ARG A 258 30.29 24.57 2.12
N CYS A 259 29.58 23.47 2.36
CA CYS A 259 29.20 23.03 3.71
C CYS A 259 30.14 21.91 4.15
N GLN A 260 30.93 22.13 5.20
CA GLN A 260 31.85 21.13 5.75
C GLN A 260 31.09 20.07 6.56
N LEU A 261 31.53 18.82 6.44
CA LEU A 261 31.02 17.70 7.23
C LEU A 261 31.42 17.85 8.71
N GLY A 262 30.59 17.35 9.63
CA GLY A 262 30.88 17.35 11.06
C GLY A 262 30.70 18.70 11.77
N ARG A 263 30.41 19.77 11.03
CA ARG A 263 30.08 21.10 11.57
C ARG A 263 28.58 21.37 11.58
N GLU A 264 28.17 22.23 12.50
CA GLU A 264 26.77 22.58 12.71
C GLU A 264 26.25 23.52 11.61
N VAL A 265 25.04 23.26 11.13
CA VAL A 265 24.36 24.08 10.11
C VAL A 265 23.00 24.51 10.64
N THR A 266 22.72 25.81 10.62
CA THR A 266 21.43 26.39 10.98
C THR A 266 20.60 26.64 9.73
N PHE A 267 19.42 26.04 9.65
CA PHE A 267 18.45 26.20 8.56
C PHE A 267 17.33 27.12 9.02
N SER A 268 16.92 28.05 8.17
CA SER A 268 15.82 28.99 8.39
C SER A 268 14.89 29.01 7.18
N VAL A 269 13.58 28.89 7.39
CA VAL A 269 12.54 29.07 6.36
C VAL A 269 11.61 30.18 6.82
N ARG A 270 11.49 31.26 6.03
CA ARG A 270 10.61 32.40 6.31
C ARG A 270 9.41 32.39 5.38
N VAL A 271 8.25 32.69 5.92
CA VAL A 271 7.01 32.89 5.16
C VAL A 271 6.98 34.30 4.60
N GLU A 272 7.06 34.45 3.29
CA GLU A 272 7.07 35.75 2.62
C GLU A 272 5.66 36.17 2.18
N GLU A 273 4.84 35.22 1.72
CA GLU A 273 3.49 35.50 1.24
C GLU A 273 2.54 34.33 1.53
N LEU A 274 1.36 34.63 2.08
CA LEU A 274 0.29 33.66 2.34
C LEU A 274 -0.95 34.00 1.51
N ARG A 275 -0.95 33.61 0.23
CA ARG A 275 -2.11 33.71 -0.67
C ARG A 275 -2.50 32.33 -1.19
N LYS A 276 -3.21 32.26 -2.32
CA LYS A 276 -3.52 30.97 -3.00
C LYS A 276 -2.25 30.13 -3.28
N ILE A 277 -1.15 30.81 -3.56
CA ILE A 277 0.19 30.25 -3.58
C ILE A 277 0.92 30.86 -2.40
N VAL A 278 1.52 30.01 -1.56
CA VAL A 278 2.36 30.43 -0.45
C VAL A 278 3.79 30.54 -0.95
N THR A 279 4.45 31.66 -0.66
CA THR A 279 5.86 31.87 -1.01
C THR A 279 6.68 31.84 0.27
N VAL A 280 7.74 31.02 0.27
CA VAL A 280 8.71 30.96 1.36
C VAL A 280 10.11 31.26 0.84
N SER A 281 10.91 31.98 1.63
CA SER A 281 12.35 32.10 1.44
C SER A 281 13.06 31.21 2.44
N TYR A 282 14.28 30.78 2.14
CA TYR A 282 15.06 29.98 3.06
C TYR A 282 16.56 30.25 2.93
N GLU A 283 17.25 30.05 4.04
CA GLU A 283 18.68 30.25 4.19
C GLU A 283 19.26 29.21 5.16
N SER A 284 20.42 28.66 4.82
CA SER A 284 21.21 27.79 5.69
C SER A 284 22.59 28.41 5.92
N LYS A 285 22.99 28.53 7.19
CA LYS A 285 24.28 29.08 7.60
C LYS A 285 25.13 28.06 8.34
N GLN A 286 26.43 28.08 8.08
CA GLN A 286 27.46 27.35 8.82
C GLN A 286 28.58 28.35 9.11
N ASP A 287 29.02 28.45 10.36
CA ASP A 287 30.06 29.40 10.81
C ASP A 287 29.76 30.85 10.34
N ASP A 288 28.52 31.31 10.51
CA ASP A 288 27.98 32.59 10.05
C ASP A 288 28.03 32.86 8.53
N ARG A 289 28.41 31.87 7.71
CA ARG A 289 28.42 31.95 6.25
C ARG A 289 27.23 31.22 5.66
N THR A 290 26.58 31.84 4.68
CA THR A 290 25.46 31.22 3.96
C THR A 290 25.97 30.14 3.00
N VAL A 291 25.58 28.89 3.24
CA VAL A 291 25.96 27.72 2.43
C VAL A 291 24.87 27.31 1.44
N PHE A 292 23.61 27.65 1.72
CA PHE A 292 22.48 27.36 0.86
C PHE A 292 21.39 28.42 1.05
N GLU A 293 20.82 28.92 -0.03
CA GLU A 293 19.71 29.88 0.05
C GLU A 293 18.81 29.80 -1.19
N GLY A 294 17.57 30.24 -1.04
CA GLY A 294 16.60 30.22 -2.13
C GLY A 294 15.18 30.60 -1.73
N ASN A 295 14.25 30.32 -2.63
CA ASN A 295 12.83 30.49 -2.43
C ASN A 295 12.04 29.29 -2.99
N ALA A 296 10.84 29.09 -2.45
CA ALA A 296 9.91 28.07 -2.92
C ALA A 296 8.48 28.62 -3.00
N LYS A 297 7.73 28.11 -3.98
CA LYS A 297 6.29 28.32 -4.13
C LYS A 297 5.56 27.05 -3.74
N LEU A 298 4.56 27.19 -2.88
CA LEU A 298 3.76 26.09 -2.34
C LEU A 298 2.31 26.27 -2.78
N PHE A 299 1.68 25.17 -3.20
CA PHE A 299 0.28 25.15 -3.59
C PHE A 299 -0.49 24.21 -2.65
N ALA A 300 -1.59 24.71 -2.09
CA ALA A 300 -2.48 23.89 -1.27
C ALA A 300 -3.26 22.93 -2.17
N LEU A 301 -3.20 21.63 -1.91
CA LEU A 301 -4.14 20.70 -2.53
C LEU A 301 -5.53 21.00 -1.98
N LYS A 302 -6.48 21.34 -2.88
CA LYS A 302 -7.88 21.61 -2.54
C LYS A 302 -8.42 20.44 -1.71
N THR A 303 -8.61 20.69 -0.41
CA THR A 303 -9.18 19.84 0.65
C THR A 303 -9.40 18.37 0.27
N MET A 304 -8.41 17.52 0.54
CA MET A 304 -8.77 16.24 1.15
C MET A 304 -9.17 16.54 2.59
N ASP A 305 -10.36 16.06 2.98
CA ASP A 305 -10.93 16.26 4.31
C ASP A 305 -9.84 15.99 5.39
N PRO A 306 -9.56 16.93 6.31
CA PRO A 306 -8.48 16.82 7.29
C PRO A 306 -8.55 15.57 8.18
N ARG A 307 -9.68 14.84 8.15
CA ARG A 307 -9.87 13.53 8.77
C ARG A 307 -9.07 12.39 8.15
N TYR A 308 -8.70 12.45 6.86
CA TYR A 308 -8.09 11.31 6.14
C TYR A 308 -6.55 11.33 6.08
N SER A 309 -5.93 12.52 5.97
CA SER A 309 -4.47 12.62 5.76
C SER A 309 -3.66 12.46 7.05
N ALA A 310 -4.17 12.96 8.17
CA ALA A 310 -3.55 12.73 9.48
C ALA A 310 -3.62 11.25 9.88
N PHE A 311 -4.69 10.55 9.52
CA PHE A 311 -4.93 9.16 9.90
C PHE A 311 -3.94 8.18 9.22
N LEU A 312 -3.73 8.33 7.91
CA LEU A 312 -2.83 7.48 7.11
C LEU A 312 -1.34 7.71 7.40
N LEU A 313 -0.93 8.95 7.69
CA LEU A 313 0.47 9.25 8.04
C LEU A 313 0.80 8.85 9.49
N ARG A 314 -0.19 8.94 10.40
CA ARG A 314 -0.05 8.55 11.82
C ARG A 314 -0.06 7.04 12.01
N SER A 315 -0.84 6.29 11.22
CA SER A 315 -0.80 4.82 11.25
C SER A 315 0.55 4.27 10.78
N LEU A 316 1.17 4.88 9.76
CA LEU A 316 2.50 4.48 9.27
C LEU A 316 3.65 4.82 10.24
N LEU A 317 3.61 5.97 10.93
CA LEU A 317 4.60 6.34 11.95
C LEU A 317 4.42 5.57 13.27
N ALA A 318 3.18 5.30 13.67
CA ALA A 318 2.90 4.44 14.83
C ALA A 318 3.38 3.01 14.57
N PHE A 319 3.26 2.51 13.33
CA PHE A 319 3.75 1.18 12.93
C PHE A 319 5.29 1.06 13.00
N SER A 320 6.05 2.10 12.64
CA SER A 320 7.52 2.08 12.72
C SER A 320 8.04 2.16 14.16
N ILE A 321 7.33 2.88 15.04
CA ILE A 321 7.63 2.97 16.47
C ILE A 321 7.19 1.67 17.19
N LEU A 322 6.07 1.05 16.79
CA LEU A 322 5.65 -0.27 17.28
C LEU A 322 6.69 -1.35 16.95
N LEU A 323 7.19 -1.37 15.71
CA LEU A 323 8.16 -2.37 15.27
C LEU A 323 9.47 -2.26 16.06
N SER A 324 9.91 -1.04 16.40
CA SER A 324 11.13 -0.82 17.16
C SER A 324 10.98 -1.10 18.66
N ALA A 325 9.81 -0.86 19.26
CA ALA A 325 9.55 -1.15 20.68
C ALA A 325 9.30 -2.65 20.95
N VAL A 326 8.60 -3.35 20.05
CA VAL A 326 8.28 -4.78 20.22
C VAL A 326 9.46 -5.70 19.91
N THR A 327 10.39 -5.26 19.04
CA THR A 327 11.58 -6.06 18.67
C THR A 327 12.74 -5.92 19.67
N ALA A 328 12.73 -4.92 20.56
CA ALA A 328 13.82 -4.67 21.50
C ALA A 328 14.04 -5.80 22.53
N GLY A 329 13.00 -6.59 22.86
CA GLY A 329 13.08 -7.61 23.91
C GLY A 329 13.39 -9.05 23.46
N LYS A 330 13.26 -9.39 22.17
CA LYS A 330 13.33 -10.79 21.70
C LYS A 330 14.41 -11.09 20.65
N TYR A 331 15.10 -10.08 20.12
CA TYR A 331 16.12 -10.26 19.07
C TYR A 331 17.58 -10.38 19.57
N SER A 332 17.82 -10.42 20.89
CA SER A 332 19.19 -10.45 21.44
C SER A 332 19.87 -11.83 21.44
N ARG A 333 19.14 -12.95 21.27
CA ARG A 333 19.76 -14.30 21.32
C ARG A 333 19.98 -14.97 19.97
N PHE A 334 19.41 -14.46 18.88
CA PHE A 334 19.53 -15.07 17.55
C PHE A 334 20.60 -14.41 16.65
N ARG A 335 21.30 -13.36 17.11
CA ARG A 335 22.19 -12.55 16.25
C ARG A 335 23.68 -12.86 16.32
N ALA A 336 24.11 -13.88 17.05
CA ALA A 336 25.53 -14.25 17.14
C ALA A 336 25.96 -15.32 16.11
N ALA A 337 25.04 -16.01 15.43
CA ALA A 337 25.39 -17.12 14.54
C ALA A 337 25.32 -16.81 13.02
N ASP A 338 24.66 -15.73 12.58
CA ASP A 338 24.42 -15.49 11.14
C ASP A 338 24.88 -14.12 10.62
N VAL A 339 25.85 -13.46 11.28
CA VAL A 339 26.58 -12.33 10.67
C VAL A 339 27.64 -12.89 9.72
N LYS A 340 27.17 -13.38 8.57
CA LYS A 340 27.89 -13.50 7.29
C LYS A 340 26.92 -14.01 6.21
N ARG A 341 26.10 -13.13 5.64
CA ARG A 341 25.49 -13.36 4.32
C ARG A 341 25.26 -12.03 3.59
N ASN A 342 25.74 -12.02 2.34
CA ASN A 342 25.86 -10.90 1.41
C ASN A 342 24.53 -10.19 1.05
N ASP A 343 24.67 -8.92 0.65
CA ASP A 343 23.65 -8.07 0.02
C ASP A 343 22.97 -8.74 -1.19
N ILE A 344 21.79 -9.33 -1.01
CA ILE A 344 20.89 -9.73 -2.10
C ILE A 344 19.46 -9.32 -1.72
N PRO A 345 18.70 -8.64 -2.60
CA PRO A 345 17.32 -8.21 -2.31
C PRO A 345 16.40 -9.42 -2.05
N ASN A 346 15.94 -9.57 -0.82
CA ASN A 346 15.16 -10.75 -0.40
C ASN A 346 13.69 -10.65 -0.85
N VAL A 347 13.41 -11.04 -2.10
CA VAL A 347 12.03 -11.13 -2.63
C VAL A 347 11.46 -12.53 -2.36
N PRO A 348 10.25 -12.65 -1.76
CA PRO A 348 9.61 -13.94 -1.50
C PRO A 348 9.22 -14.64 -2.80
N CYS A 349 9.03 -15.96 -2.74
CA CYS A 349 8.58 -16.74 -3.88
C CYS A 349 7.20 -16.25 -4.35
N THR A 350 7.18 -15.67 -5.54
CA THR A 350 5.97 -15.11 -6.16
C THR A 350 5.75 -15.79 -7.49
N CYS A 351 4.51 -16.20 -7.75
CA CYS A 351 4.09 -16.93 -8.94
C CYS A 351 3.27 -16.02 -9.83
N ALA A 352 3.46 -16.12 -11.15
CA ALA A 352 2.64 -15.41 -12.11
C ALA A 352 2.33 -16.24 -13.34
N ILE A 353 1.15 -16.04 -13.92
CA ILE A 353 0.77 -16.58 -15.23
C ILE A 353 0.74 -15.45 -16.25
N PHE A 354 1.58 -15.57 -17.28
CA PHE A 354 1.60 -14.67 -18.43
C PHE A 354 1.15 -15.41 -19.69
N LEU A 355 0.38 -14.72 -20.54
CA LEU A 355 0.00 -15.22 -21.85
C LEU A 355 1.08 -14.96 -22.89
N SER A 356 1.10 -15.76 -23.96
CA SER A 356 2.14 -15.71 -24.98
C SER A 356 2.29 -14.38 -25.72
N GLY A 357 1.24 -13.55 -25.77
CA GLY A 357 1.33 -12.20 -26.32
C GLY A 357 2.07 -11.20 -25.43
N GLN A 358 2.37 -11.56 -24.18
CA GLN A 358 2.96 -10.65 -23.20
C GLN A 358 4.49 -10.69 -23.17
N PHE A 359 5.13 -11.68 -23.77
CA PHE A 359 6.57 -11.83 -23.68
C PHE A 359 7.15 -12.47 -24.94
N ASN A 360 8.42 -12.17 -25.21
CA ASN A 360 9.14 -12.76 -26.33
C ASN A 360 9.76 -14.10 -25.91
N ARG A 361 9.30 -15.20 -26.52
CA ARG A 361 9.81 -16.56 -26.22
C ARG A 361 11.28 -16.75 -26.60
N PHE A 362 11.76 -16.01 -27.59
CA PHE A 362 13.13 -16.11 -28.09
C PHE A 362 14.10 -15.23 -27.30
N ASN A 363 13.58 -14.19 -26.63
CA ASN A 363 14.39 -13.25 -25.85
C ASN A 363 14.14 -13.39 -24.34
N ARG A 364 14.91 -14.26 -23.68
CA ARG A 364 14.79 -14.53 -22.23
C ARG A 364 15.22 -13.36 -21.33
N THR A 365 15.89 -12.35 -21.89
CA THR A 365 16.27 -11.16 -21.13
C THR A 365 15.16 -10.11 -21.09
N GLU A 366 14.22 -10.15 -22.04
CA GLU A 366 13.04 -9.28 -22.06
C GLU A 366 12.04 -9.71 -20.97
N GLN A 367 11.57 -8.76 -20.17
CA GLN A 367 10.55 -9.01 -19.16
C GLN A 367 9.16 -9.04 -19.80
N PRO A 368 8.21 -9.80 -19.25
CA PRO A 368 6.83 -9.77 -19.72
C PRO A 368 6.23 -8.36 -19.57
N LYS A 369 5.38 -7.99 -20.53
CA LYS A 369 4.69 -6.70 -20.63
C LYS A 369 3.28 -6.79 -20.06
N GLY A 370 2.87 -5.74 -19.37
CA GLY A 370 1.55 -5.66 -18.74
C GLY A 370 1.42 -6.53 -17.50
N ASN A 371 0.20 -6.61 -16.96
CA ASN A 371 -0.09 -7.36 -15.74
C ASN A 371 -0.19 -8.86 -16.04
N PRO A 372 0.26 -9.74 -15.14
CA PRO A 372 0.00 -11.17 -15.27
C PRO A 372 -1.50 -11.46 -15.15
N GLY A 373 -1.98 -12.46 -15.88
CA GLY A 373 -3.36 -12.93 -15.75
C GLY A 373 -3.64 -13.56 -14.38
N ILE A 374 -2.62 -14.08 -13.69
CA ILE A 374 -2.74 -14.54 -12.30
C ILE A 374 -1.44 -14.19 -11.58
N GLN A 375 -1.52 -13.62 -10.39
CA GLN A 375 -0.36 -13.43 -9.51
C GLN A 375 -0.68 -13.96 -8.11
N LEU A 376 0.23 -14.75 -7.56
CA LEU A 376 0.09 -15.35 -6.23
C LEU A 376 1.42 -15.23 -5.47
N GLU A 377 1.38 -14.62 -4.30
CA GLU A 377 2.54 -14.49 -3.43
C GLU A 377 2.50 -15.59 -2.36
N LEU A 378 3.48 -16.49 -2.34
CA LEU A 378 3.45 -17.68 -1.48
C LEU A 378 4.04 -17.46 -0.08
N MET A 379 4.47 -16.23 0.25
CA MET A 379 5.09 -15.80 1.52
C MET A 379 6.27 -16.67 2.01
N GLN A 380 6.79 -17.55 1.15
CA GLN A 380 7.89 -18.48 1.43
C GLN A 380 9.16 -18.01 0.73
N HIS A 381 10.27 -17.96 1.47
CA HIS A 381 11.57 -17.56 0.94
C HIS A 381 12.41 -18.79 0.62
N PHE A 382 12.95 -18.86 -0.60
CA PHE A 382 13.89 -19.91 -0.98
C PHE A 382 15.30 -19.32 -1.14
N ALA A 383 16.31 -20.18 -0.99
CA ALA A 383 17.69 -19.76 -1.19
C ALA A 383 17.91 -19.20 -2.60
N CYS A 384 18.82 -18.22 -2.73
CA CYS A 384 19.19 -17.59 -4.00
C CYS A 384 20.15 -18.48 -4.81
N THR A 385 19.75 -19.73 -5.01
CA THR A 385 20.50 -20.77 -5.71
C THR A 385 19.63 -21.41 -6.77
N PRO A 386 20.22 -22.08 -7.78
CA PRO A 386 19.44 -22.86 -8.76
C PRO A 386 18.50 -23.87 -8.10
N ALA A 387 18.90 -24.47 -6.98
CA ALA A 387 18.07 -25.38 -6.19
C ALA A 387 16.87 -24.65 -5.55
N GLY A 388 17.08 -23.49 -4.94
CA GLY A 388 16.00 -22.68 -4.36
C GLY A 388 15.04 -22.13 -5.42
N ASN A 389 15.54 -21.73 -6.58
CA ASN A 389 14.71 -21.33 -7.72
C ASN A 389 13.83 -22.49 -8.24
N LYS A 390 14.38 -23.71 -8.27
CA LYS A 390 13.62 -24.92 -8.62
C LYS A 390 12.55 -25.22 -7.57
N GLN A 391 12.85 -25.05 -6.29
CA GLN A 391 11.87 -25.18 -5.20
C GLN A 391 10.73 -24.16 -5.34
N CYS A 392 11.05 -22.90 -5.61
CA CYS A 392 10.05 -21.86 -5.87
C CYS A 392 9.17 -22.20 -7.08
N SER A 393 9.78 -22.58 -8.20
CA SER A 393 9.03 -22.99 -9.40
C SER A 393 8.10 -24.18 -9.14
N ASN A 394 8.55 -25.19 -8.38
CA ASN A 394 7.73 -26.36 -8.05
C ASN A 394 6.56 -25.98 -7.14
N ARG A 395 6.79 -25.13 -6.13
CA ARG A 395 5.71 -24.63 -5.26
C ARG A 395 4.69 -23.79 -6.01
N CYS A 396 5.14 -22.96 -6.94
CA CYS A 396 4.24 -22.22 -7.82
C CYS A 396 3.36 -23.16 -8.65
N LEU A 397 3.92 -24.26 -9.15
CA LEU A 397 3.14 -25.27 -9.84
C LEU A 397 2.11 -25.93 -8.90
N ASP A 398 2.53 -26.40 -7.71
CA ASP A 398 1.63 -27.02 -6.72
C ASP A 398 0.42 -26.14 -6.37
N ALA A 399 0.67 -24.83 -6.20
CA ALA A 399 -0.38 -23.86 -5.88
C ALA A 399 -1.37 -23.70 -7.04
N ILE A 400 -0.89 -23.67 -8.28
CA ILE A 400 -1.71 -23.39 -9.46
C ILE A 400 -2.43 -24.64 -9.98
N VAL A 401 -1.87 -25.85 -9.75
CA VAL A 401 -2.45 -27.12 -10.22
C VAL A 401 -3.91 -27.28 -9.78
N LYS A 402 -4.24 -26.84 -8.57
CA LYS A 402 -5.61 -26.89 -8.01
C LYS A 402 -6.62 -26.07 -8.81
N HIS A 403 -6.15 -25.04 -9.53
CA HIS A 403 -6.98 -24.13 -10.31
C HIS A 403 -7.01 -24.48 -11.82
N LEU A 404 -6.21 -25.45 -12.26
CA LEU A 404 -6.13 -25.84 -13.68
C LEU A 404 -7.45 -26.31 -14.31
N PRO A 405 -8.34 -27.06 -13.62
CA PRO A 405 -9.61 -27.47 -14.21
C PRO A 405 -10.48 -26.28 -14.66
N ASN A 406 -10.49 -25.20 -13.87
CA ASN A 406 -11.24 -23.98 -14.13
C ASN A 406 -10.41 -22.87 -14.81
N SER A 407 -9.20 -23.19 -15.26
CA SER A 407 -8.24 -22.22 -15.80
C SER A 407 -8.77 -21.35 -16.94
N GLN A 408 -9.74 -21.84 -17.73
CA GLN A 408 -10.29 -21.09 -18.87
C GLN A 408 -11.14 -19.91 -18.40
N LYS A 409 -12.06 -20.16 -17.45
CA LYS A 409 -12.85 -19.11 -16.80
C LYS A 409 -11.94 -18.19 -15.99
N LEU A 410 -11.00 -18.76 -15.23
CA LEU A 410 -10.11 -17.97 -14.39
C LEU A 410 -9.26 -17.00 -15.22
N ILE A 411 -8.61 -17.47 -16.30
CA ILE A 411 -7.77 -16.63 -17.14
C ILE A 411 -8.60 -15.57 -17.89
N CYS A 412 -9.74 -15.94 -18.49
CA CYS A 412 -10.54 -14.95 -19.21
C CYS A 412 -11.13 -13.88 -18.27
N ALA A 413 -11.44 -14.23 -17.02
CA ALA A 413 -11.97 -13.29 -16.03
C ALA A 413 -10.91 -12.39 -15.36
N THR A 414 -9.62 -12.63 -15.61
CA THR A 414 -8.52 -11.90 -14.96
C THR A 414 -7.60 -11.16 -15.91
N ILE A 415 -7.63 -11.46 -17.20
CA ILE A 415 -6.87 -10.71 -18.20
C ILE A 415 -7.64 -9.46 -18.62
N ASP A 416 -6.95 -8.33 -18.75
CA ASP A 416 -7.56 -7.04 -19.13
C ASP A 416 -7.78 -6.90 -20.66
N ARG A 417 -7.86 -8.01 -21.40
CA ARG A 417 -8.00 -8.00 -22.87
C ARG A 417 -8.53 -9.31 -23.43
N ASP A 418 -9.19 -9.20 -24.58
CA ASP A 418 -9.46 -10.36 -25.43
C ASP A 418 -8.15 -11.01 -25.90
N CYS A 419 -8.16 -12.33 -26.01
CA CYS A 419 -7.01 -13.08 -26.52
C CYS A 419 -7.47 -14.17 -27.48
N TYR A 420 -6.64 -14.44 -28.48
CA TYR A 420 -6.91 -15.45 -29.49
C TYR A 420 -5.73 -16.41 -29.60
N ARG A 421 -6.00 -17.69 -29.29
CA ARG A 421 -5.06 -18.81 -29.34
C ARG A 421 -3.76 -18.58 -28.59
N GLU A 422 -3.86 -17.95 -27.43
CA GLU A 422 -2.70 -17.71 -26.58
C GLU A 422 -2.46 -18.86 -25.61
N ARG A 423 -1.21 -19.09 -25.24
CA ARG A 423 -0.85 -20.08 -24.21
C ARG A 423 -0.41 -19.39 -22.94
N ALA A 424 -0.82 -19.96 -21.81
CA ALA A 424 -0.43 -19.52 -20.48
C ALA A 424 0.92 -20.14 -20.08
N TYR A 425 1.81 -19.33 -19.52
CA TYR A 425 3.15 -19.69 -19.07
C TYR A 425 3.35 -19.33 -17.62
N LEU A 426 3.98 -20.23 -16.88
CA LEU A 426 4.31 -20.01 -15.47
C LEU A 426 5.64 -19.26 -15.35
N PHE A 427 5.59 -18.14 -14.64
CA PHE A 427 6.73 -17.36 -14.20
C PHE A 427 6.82 -17.37 -12.69
N TYR A 428 8.04 -17.16 -12.18
CA TYR A 428 8.28 -16.98 -10.76
C TYR A 428 9.28 -15.84 -10.49
N GLN A 429 9.26 -15.32 -9.28
CA GLN A 429 10.29 -14.47 -8.70
C GLN A 429 10.82 -15.13 -7.44
N ASN A 430 12.13 -15.11 -7.25
CA ASN A 430 12.80 -15.54 -6.03
C ASN A 430 14.12 -14.77 -5.93
N CYS A 431 14.39 -14.14 -4.79
CA CYS A 431 15.63 -13.39 -4.52
C CYS A 431 15.96 -12.17 -5.39
N VAL A 432 15.24 -11.92 -6.47
CA VAL A 432 15.38 -10.73 -7.30
C VAL A 432 13.97 -10.39 -7.80
N PRO A 433 13.56 -9.11 -7.83
CA PRO A 433 12.25 -8.69 -8.34
C PRO A 433 12.21 -8.74 -9.88
N ARG A 434 12.56 -9.90 -10.45
CA ARG A 434 12.64 -10.15 -11.89
C ARG A 434 11.89 -11.44 -12.21
N TRP A 435 10.97 -11.38 -13.16
CA TRP A 435 10.22 -12.55 -13.61
C TRP A 435 11.14 -13.51 -14.37
N VAL A 436 11.15 -14.76 -13.93
CA VAL A 436 11.86 -15.87 -14.56
C VAL A 436 10.85 -16.85 -15.14
N ASN A 437 10.97 -17.16 -16.43
CA ASN A 437 10.12 -18.16 -17.09
C ASN A 437 10.53 -19.56 -16.62
N SER A 438 9.59 -20.32 -16.05
CA SER A 438 9.81 -21.70 -15.60
C SER A 438 9.94 -22.70 -16.77
N ASN A 439 9.60 -22.28 -17.98
CA ASN A 439 9.38 -23.08 -19.19
C ASN A 439 8.19 -24.04 -19.09
N LEU A 440 7.39 -23.94 -18.04
CA LEU A 440 6.12 -24.65 -17.92
C LEU A 440 5.01 -23.84 -18.60
N SER A 441 4.18 -24.52 -19.37
CA SER A 441 3.06 -23.93 -20.08
C SER A 441 1.83 -24.80 -20.00
N ALA A 442 0.66 -24.20 -20.14
CA ALA A 442 -0.59 -24.93 -20.25
C ALA A 442 -0.60 -25.78 -21.55
N GLY A 443 -1.11 -27.00 -21.45
CA GLY A 443 -1.29 -27.90 -22.59
C GLY A 443 -2.43 -27.50 -23.55
N LYS A 444 -3.07 -26.34 -23.33
CA LYS A 444 -4.18 -25.83 -24.13
C LYS A 444 -4.01 -24.35 -24.47
N GLU A 445 -4.70 -23.93 -25.52
CA GLU A 445 -4.80 -22.53 -25.95
C GLU A 445 -6.04 -21.88 -25.35
N PHE A 446 -5.95 -20.58 -25.05
CA PHE A 446 -7.00 -19.77 -24.48
C PHE A 446 -7.52 -18.80 -25.52
N CYS A 447 -8.85 -18.68 -25.57
CA CYS A 447 -9.58 -17.71 -26.37
C CYS A 447 -10.62 -17.07 -25.48
N CYS A 448 -10.52 -15.75 -25.32
CA CYS A 448 -11.34 -14.97 -24.43
C CYS A 448 -11.94 -13.81 -25.22
N GLN A 449 -13.26 -13.61 -25.06
CA GLN A 449 -13.98 -12.49 -25.63
C GLN A 449 -14.94 -11.96 -24.58
N ASN A 450 -14.87 -10.66 -24.29
CA ASN A 450 -15.68 -10.01 -23.26
C ASN A 450 -15.58 -10.73 -21.90
N ASP A 451 -14.36 -11.04 -21.47
CA ASP A 451 -14.02 -11.71 -20.20
C ASP A 451 -14.51 -13.17 -20.05
N GLU A 452 -15.18 -13.73 -21.07
CA GLU A 452 -15.71 -15.11 -21.07
C GLU A 452 -14.87 -16.05 -21.96
N PRO A 453 -14.68 -17.31 -21.54
CA PRO A 453 -14.01 -18.30 -22.36
C PRO A 453 -14.90 -18.75 -23.52
N MET A 454 -14.32 -18.76 -24.72
CA MET A 454 -14.98 -19.27 -25.92
C MET A 454 -14.11 -20.31 -26.63
N ARG A 455 -14.73 -21.12 -27.48
CA ARG A 455 -13.96 -22.08 -28.28
C ARG A 455 -13.17 -21.32 -29.34
N CYS A 456 -11.87 -21.59 -29.44
CA CYS A 456 -10.99 -20.89 -30.36
C CYS A 456 -11.38 -21.00 -31.84
N ASN A 457 -12.02 -22.10 -32.24
CA ASN A 457 -12.56 -22.25 -33.59
C ASN A 457 -13.75 -21.31 -33.86
N LEU A 458 -14.62 -21.09 -32.87
CA LEU A 458 -15.72 -20.11 -32.98
C LEU A 458 -15.18 -18.69 -33.05
N MET A 459 -14.18 -18.36 -32.21
CA MET A 459 -13.53 -17.05 -32.26
C MET A 459 -12.85 -16.80 -33.61
N ALA A 460 -12.23 -17.83 -34.21
CA ALA A 460 -11.64 -17.73 -35.54
C ALA A 460 -12.69 -17.41 -36.62
N GLU A 461 -13.90 -17.97 -36.51
CA GLU A 461 -15.01 -17.70 -37.43
C GLU A 461 -15.50 -16.25 -37.30
N LEU A 462 -15.68 -15.76 -36.08
CA LEU A 462 -16.08 -14.37 -35.82
C LEU A 462 -15.02 -13.37 -36.32
N ILE A 463 -13.74 -13.66 -36.08
CA ILE A 463 -12.64 -12.83 -36.60
C ILE A 463 -12.70 -12.79 -38.14
N ARG A 464 -12.93 -13.93 -38.81
CA ARG A 464 -13.09 -13.96 -40.28
C ARG A 464 -14.29 -13.15 -40.75
N GLN A 465 -15.45 -13.29 -40.12
CA GLN A 465 -16.66 -12.53 -40.46
C GLN A 465 -16.44 -11.03 -40.31
N SER A 466 -15.81 -10.60 -39.19
CA SER A 466 -15.50 -9.17 -38.96
C SER A 466 -14.54 -8.59 -40.01
N ILE A 467 -13.60 -9.38 -40.53
CA ILE A 467 -12.68 -8.94 -41.59
C ILE A 467 -13.43 -8.80 -42.93
N LEU A 468 -14.36 -9.71 -43.23
CA LEU A 468 -15.17 -9.67 -44.45
C LEU A 468 -16.16 -8.50 -44.46
N GLU A 469 -16.79 -8.20 -43.31
CA GLU A 469 -17.70 -7.06 -43.16
C GLU A 469 -16.96 -5.71 -43.29
N ASN A 470 -15.77 -5.58 -42.70
CA ASN A 470 -14.93 -4.39 -42.83
C ASN A 470 -14.32 -4.22 -44.24
N GLY A 471 -14.09 -5.33 -44.97
CA GLY A 471 -13.65 -5.32 -46.36
C GLY A 471 -14.72 -4.84 -47.36
N ASN A 472 -16.00 -5.08 -47.08
CA ASN A 472 -17.12 -4.59 -47.91
C ASN A 472 -17.47 -3.11 -47.65
N ALA A 473 -17.12 -2.58 -46.47
CA ALA A 473 -17.28 -1.15 -46.17
C ALA A 473 -16.23 -0.26 -46.90
N THR A 474 -15.11 -0.82 -47.33
CA THR A 474 -14.06 -0.09 -48.05
C THR A 474 -14.22 -0.09 -49.57
N SER A 475 -15.04 -0.98 -50.15
CA SER A 475 -15.33 -1.02 -51.60
C SER A 475 -16.46 -0.08 -52.04
N THR A 476 -17.23 0.49 -51.11
CA THR A 476 -18.36 1.40 -51.40
C THR A 476 -18.02 2.89 -51.32
N ALA A 477 -16.79 3.26 -50.96
CA ALA A 477 -16.34 4.66 -50.87
C ALA A 477 -15.50 5.16 -52.07
N GLY A 478 -15.32 4.33 -53.11
CA GLY A 478 -14.35 4.56 -54.20
C GLY A 478 -14.91 5.00 -55.56
N THR A 479 -16.18 5.42 -55.67
CA THR A 479 -16.76 5.83 -56.97
C THR A 479 -17.63 7.08 -56.85
N SER A 480 -17.04 8.25 -56.60
CA SER A 480 -17.65 9.54 -56.94
C SER A 480 -16.68 10.73 -56.88
N SER A 481 -15.66 10.77 -57.75
CA SER A 481 -15.05 12.04 -58.20
C SER A 481 -13.88 11.75 -59.14
N GLU A 482 -14.09 11.83 -60.45
CA GLU A 482 -13.21 12.53 -61.40
C GLU A 482 -13.76 12.41 -62.81
N GLU A 483 -14.72 13.28 -63.10
CA GLU A 483 -15.12 13.67 -64.44
C GLU A 483 -14.96 15.19 -64.50
N ARG A 484 -13.80 15.68 -64.96
CA ARG A 484 -13.60 16.95 -65.68
C ARG A 484 -12.12 17.27 -65.90
N ARG A 485 -11.81 17.39 -67.20
CA ARG A 485 -10.67 18.02 -67.88
C ARG A 485 -9.38 17.23 -68.03
#